data_AF-A0A0P0NN57-F1
#
_entry.id   AF-A0A0P0NN57-F1
#
_cell.length_a   1.000
_cell.length_b   1.000
_cell.length_c   1.000
_cell.angle_alpha   90.00
_cell.angle_beta   90.00
_cell.angle_gamma   90.00
#
_symmetry.space_group_name_H-M   'P 1'
#
loop_
_entity.id
_entity.type
_entity.pdbx_description
1 polymer ?
#
loop_
_entity_poly.entity_id
_entity_poly.type
_entity_poly.pdbx_seq_one_letter_code
_entity_poly.pdbx_strand_id
1 'polypeptide(L)'
;MLEHLPVYLSVLFCLIAIAALILLQWTILGSDSRFTKKKAGITAIVLSAWLIIQAILALKNTYNTDTDALPPKIILFGILPMVIAIVSLFVSVKGRTFIDSLPLERLTYLNLIRIPVEIGLYLLYLNKVVPEIMTFEGRNFDILAGITAPFIAWYGIRRGKLSPKLILLWNVICLALLINIVFTALLSAPSPLQKFAFDQPNIALPNFPFVWLPTLIVPIVFFGHLVSIRQLLRKI
;
A
#
# COMPACT_ATOMS: atom_id res chain seq x y z
N MET A 1 8.64 -2.51 -20.19
CA MET A 1 8.54 -3.79 -19.44
C MET A 1 9.95 -4.28 -19.21
N LEU A 2 10.30 -4.77 -18.02
CA LEU A 2 11.63 -5.37 -17.82
C LEU A 2 11.64 -6.72 -18.54
N GLU A 3 12.23 -6.74 -19.75
CA GLU A 3 12.11 -7.86 -20.71
C GLU A 3 12.70 -9.19 -20.21
N HIS A 4 13.58 -9.14 -19.21
CA HIS A 4 14.24 -10.31 -18.63
C HIS A 4 13.54 -10.91 -17.41
N LEU A 5 12.42 -10.32 -16.94
CA LEU A 5 11.73 -10.84 -15.77
C LEU A 5 10.80 -12.01 -16.11
N PRO A 6 10.77 -13.07 -15.29
CA PRO A 6 9.80 -14.13 -15.43
C PRO A 6 8.35 -13.62 -15.39
N VAL A 7 7.53 -14.12 -16.31
CA VAL A 7 6.11 -13.72 -16.45
C VAL A 7 5.31 -13.90 -15.15
N TYR A 8 5.65 -14.90 -14.33
CA TYR A 8 4.97 -15.15 -13.06
C TYR A 8 5.06 -13.97 -12.08
N LEU A 9 6.10 -13.14 -12.15
CA LEU A 9 6.22 -11.94 -11.31
C LEU A 9 5.21 -10.87 -11.71
N SER A 10 5.05 -10.65 -13.00
CA SER A 10 4.05 -9.73 -13.52
C SER A 10 2.64 -10.20 -13.13
N VAL A 11 2.36 -11.50 -13.30
CA VAL A 11 1.09 -12.10 -12.89
C VAL A 11 0.86 -11.94 -11.39
N LEU A 12 1.87 -12.21 -10.55
CA LEU A 12 1.79 -12.06 -9.10
C LEU A 12 1.39 -10.62 -8.72
N PHE A 13 2.05 -9.59 -9.25
CA PHE A 13 1.74 -8.20 -8.92
C PHE A 13 0.36 -7.76 -9.43
N CYS A 14 -0.09 -8.27 -10.57
CA CYS A 14 -1.47 -8.06 -11.02
C CYS A 14 -2.47 -8.68 -10.04
N LEU A 15 -2.24 -9.90 -9.58
CA LEU A 15 -3.08 -10.58 -8.58
C LEU A 15 -3.08 -9.85 -7.24
N ILE A 16 -1.94 -9.34 -6.80
CA ILE A 16 -1.83 -8.52 -5.58
C ILE A 16 -2.65 -7.24 -5.72
N ALA A 17 -2.57 -6.53 -6.85
CA ALA A 17 -3.35 -5.31 -7.07
C ALA A 17 -4.87 -5.59 -7.07
N ILE A 18 -5.30 -6.68 -7.72
CA ILE A 18 -6.69 -7.13 -7.70
C ILE A 18 -7.13 -7.51 -6.28
N ALA A 19 -6.30 -8.27 -5.55
CA ALA A 19 -6.58 -8.65 -4.17
C ALA A 19 -6.70 -7.42 -3.25
N ALA A 20 -5.85 -6.41 -3.41
CA ALA A 20 -5.92 -5.15 -2.67
C ALA A 20 -7.26 -4.42 -2.92
N LEU A 21 -7.71 -4.36 -4.18
CA LEU A 21 -9.03 -3.80 -4.52
C LEU A 21 -10.16 -4.62 -3.90
N ILE A 22 -10.13 -5.95 -4.00
CA ILE A 22 -11.15 -6.83 -3.42
C ILE A 22 -11.22 -6.65 -1.90
N LEU A 23 -10.08 -6.63 -1.21
CA LEU A 23 -10.00 -6.43 0.24
C LEU A 23 -10.54 -5.05 0.65
N LEU A 24 -10.24 -4.00 -0.12
CA LEU A 24 -10.79 -2.67 0.12
C LEU A 24 -12.31 -2.64 -0.10
N GLN A 25 -12.81 -3.24 -1.19
CA GLN A 25 -14.25 -3.32 -1.45
C GLN A 25 -14.97 -4.13 -0.38
N TRP A 26 -14.39 -5.25 0.05
CA TRP A 26 -14.89 -6.03 1.17
C TRP A 26 -14.95 -5.20 2.46
N THR A 27 -13.96 -4.34 2.70
CA THR A 27 -13.96 -3.41 3.84
C THR A 27 -15.11 -2.39 3.74
N ILE A 28 -15.29 -1.75 2.58
CA ILE A 28 -16.35 -0.75 2.35
C ILE A 28 -17.75 -1.37 2.47
N LEU A 29 -17.97 -2.54 1.87
CA LEU A 29 -19.24 -3.26 1.93
C LEU A 29 -19.57 -3.77 3.34
N GLY A 30 -18.56 -3.92 4.19
CA GLY A 30 -18.69 -4.26 5.60
C GLY A 30 -19.08 -3.13 6.53
N SER A 31 -19.16 -1.89 6.03
CA SER A 31 -19.56 -0.73 6.83
C SER A 31 -20.99 -0.85 7.36
N ASP A 32 -21.28 -0.29 8.53
CA ASP A 32 -22.66 -0.21 9.05
C ASP A 32 -23.50 0.87 8.34
N SER A 33 -22.86 1.78 7.60
CA SER A 33 -23.51 2.89 6.91
C SER A 33 -23.96 2.50 5.49
N ARG A 34 -25.27 2.61 5.23
CA ARG A 34 -25.84 2.43 3.87
C ARG A 34 -25.24 3.43 2.87
N PHE A 35 -24.94 4.66 3.32
CA PHE A 35 -24.28 5.67 2.49
C PHE A 35 -22.89 5.20 2.05
N THR A 36 -22.10 4.64 2.96
CA THR A 36 -20.75 4.11 2.69
C THR A 36 -20.81 2.92 1.74
N LYS A 37 -21.72 1.97 1.95
CA LYS A 37 -21.90 0.82 1.04
C LYS A 37 -22.23 1.25 -0.39
N LYS A 38 -23.08 2.27 -0.57
CA LYS A 38 -23.41 2.82 -1.90
C LYS A 38 -22.18 3.41 -2.63
N LYS A 39 -21.11 3.76 -1.91
CA LYS A 39 -19.86 4.25 -2.51
C LYS A 39 -18.93 3.15 -3.00
N ALA A 40 -19.16 1.88 -2.65
CA ALA A 40 -18.32 0.76 -3.08
C ALA A 40 -18.14 0.72 -4.61
N GLY A 41 -19.24 0.76 -5.38
CA GLY A 41 -19.18 0.69 -6.84
C GLY A 41 -18.40 1.84 -7.48
N ILE A 42 -18.66 3.09 -7.05
CA ILE A 42 -17.91 4.25 -7.59
C ILE A 42 -16.44 4.22 -7.17
N THR A 43 -16.12 3.80 -5.95
CA THR A 43 -14.72 3.64 -5.50
C THR A 43 -14.01 2.56 -6.32
N ALA A 44 -14.68 1.44 -6.62
CA ALA A 44 -14.11 0.39 -7.48
C ALA A 44 -13.80 0.92 -8.88
N ILE A 45 -14.76 1.62 -9.51
CA ILE A 45 -14.58 2.20 -10.86
C ILE A 45 -13.42 3.19 -10.87
N VAL A 46 -13.37 4.12 -9.91
CA VAL A 46 -12.33 5.14 -9.84
C VAL A 46 -10.95 4.52 -9.64
N LEU A 47 -10.81 3.53 -8.75
CA LEU A 47 -9.52 2.88 -8.51
C LEU A 47 -9.10 1.95 -9.64
N SER A 48 -10.04 1.31 -10.34
CA SER A 48 -9.73 0.55 -11.55
C SER A 48 -9.28 1.47 -12.69
N ALA A 49 -9.96 2.61 -12.89
CA ALA A 49 -9.52 3.63 -13.84
C ALA A 49 -8.12 4.17 -13.47
N TRP A 50 -7.86 4.37 -12.18
CA TRP A 50 -6.55 4.75 -11.67
C TRP A 50 -5.47 3.73 -12.01
N LEU A 51 -5.71 2.43 -11.78
CA LEU A 51 -4.77 1.37 -12.18
C LEU A 51 -4.47 1.38 -13.68
N ILE A 52 -5.48 1.59 -14.51
CA ILE A 52 -5.32 1.70 -15.98
C ILE A 52 -4.45 2.91 -16.33
N ILE A 53 -4.71 4.08 -15.72
CA ILE A 53 -3.89 5.28 -15.93
C ILE A 53 -2.42 5.00 -15.55
N GLN A 54 -2.18 4.42 -14.37
CA GLN A 54 -0.83 4.10 -13.90
C GLN A 54 -0.13 3.08 -14.81
N ALA A 55 -0.86 2.09 -15.32
CA ALA A 55 -0.34 1.13 -16.28
C ALA A 55 0.04 1.80 -17.60
N ILE A 56 -0.82 2.67 -18.15
CA ILE A 56 -0.53 3.41 -19.39
C ILE A 56 0.71 4.29 -19.23
N LEU A 57 0.83 5.03 -18.12
CA LEU A 57 1.99 5.88 -17.84
C LEU A 57 3.29 5.06 -17.73
N ALA A 58 3.25 3.93 -17.04
CA ALA A 58 4.41 3.04 -16.93
C ALA A 58 4.77 2.37 -18.26
N LEU A 59 3.79 1.94 -19.06
CA LEU A 59 4.01 1.36 -20.40
C LEU A 59 4.56 2.38 -21.41
N LYS A 60 4.22 3.66 -21.26
CA LYS A 60 4.80 4.78 -22.01
C LYS A 60 6.18 5.21 -21.47
N ASN A 61 6.76 4.47 -20.52
CA ASN A 61 8.03 4.80 -19.85
C ASN A 61 8.04 6.20 -19.19
N THR A 62 6.88 6.77 -18.86
CA THR A 62 6.80 8.13 -18.28
C THR A 62 7.58 8.24 -16.97
N TYR A 63 7.61 7.18 -16.16
CA TYR A 63 8.35 7.16 -14.89
C TYR A 63 9.86 6.92 -15.01
N ASN A 64 10.32 6.47 -16.17
CA ASN A 64 11.75 6.17 -16.44
C ASN A 64 12.42 7.23 -17.32
N THR A 65 11.68 8.22 -17.81
CA THR A 65 12.23 9.36 -18.57
C THR A 65 12.60 10.49 -17.62
N ASP A 66 13.71 11.17 -17.88
CA ASP A 66 14.22 12.31 -17.09
C ASP A 66 14.27 12.03 -15.58
N THR A 67 14.97 10.96 -15.19
CA THR A 67 15.06 10.52 -13.79
C THR A 67 15.73 11.55 -12.87
N ASP A 68 16.38 12.56 -13.44
CA ASP A 68 17.02 13.68 -12.73
C ASP A 68 16.02 14.77 -12.29
N ALA A 69 14.75 14.69 -12.71
CA ALA A 69 13.73 15.65 -12.32
C ALA A 69 13.34 15.51 -10.83
N LEU A 70 13.25 16.64 -10.12
CA LEU A 70 12.79 16.73 -8.73
C LEU A 70 11.46 17.52 -8.64
N PRO A 71 10.42 16.97 -7.98
CA PRO A 71 10.33 15.63 -7.41
C PRO A 71 10.20 14.53 -8.48
N PRO A 72 10.60 13.28 -8.21
CA PRO A 72 10.44 12.16 -9.14
C PRO A 72 9.01 12.05 -9.69
N LYS A 73 8.86 11.81 -11.00
CA LYS A 73 7.56 11.76 -11.70
C LYS A 73 6.57 10.78 -11.05
N ILE A 74 7.04 9.66 -10.52
CA ILE A 74 6.19 8.68 -9.82
C ILE A 74 5.59 9.22 -8.50
N ILE A 75 6.30 10.13 -7.82
CA ILE A 75 5.75 10.83 -6.66
C ILE A 75 4.64 11.77 -7.12
N LEU A 76 4.89 12.58 -8.16
CA LEU A 76 3.96 13.61 -8.62
C LEU A 76 2.69 13.03 -9.24
N PHE A 77 2.82 12.07 -10.15
CA PHE A 77 1.70 11.52 -10.93
C PHE A 77 1.16 10.19 -10.40
N GLY A 78 1.84 9.56 -9.43
CA GLY A 78 1.45 8.29 -8.84
C GLY A 78 1.07 8.42 -7.37
N ILE A 79 2.02 8.75 -6.50
CA ILE A 79 1.80 8.70 -5.05
C ILE A 79 0.95 9.89 -4.57
N LEU A 80 1.27 11.10 -5.03
CA LEU A 80 0.65 12.35 -4.55
C LEU A 80 -0.87 12.39 -4.74
N PRO A 81 -1.46 12.00 -5.89
CA PRO A 81 -2.91 12.00 -6.06
C PRO A 81 -3.63 11.10 -5.05
N MET A 82 -3.04 9.94 -4.71
CA MET A 82 -3.58 9.05 -3.69
C MET A 82 -3.47 9.65 -2.29
N VAL A 83 -2.35 10.31 -1.97
CA VAL A 83 -2.18 11.03 -0.70
C VAL A 83 -3.21 12.16 -0.58
N ILE A 84 -3.43 12.94 -1.64
CA ILE A 84 -4.46 14.00 -1.67
C ILE A 84 -5.85 13.40 -1.44
N ALA A 85 -6.17 12.29 -2.11
CA ALA A 85 -7.45 11.60 -1.93
C ALA A 85 -7.63 11.16 -0.47
N ILE A 86 -6.61 10.54 0.14
CA ILE A 86 -6.64 10.15 1.55
C ILE A 86 -6.84 11.38 2.45
N VAL A 87 -6.03 12.42 2.32
CA VAL A 87 -6.15 13.65 3.12
C VAL A 87 -7.54 14.27 3.00
N SER A 88 -8.11 14.31 1.78
CA SER A 88 -9.44 14.85 1.55
C SER A 88 -10.54 14.10 2.33
N LEU A 89 -10.37 12.79 2.55
CA LEU A 89 -11.29 12.00 3.37
C LEU A 89 -11.20 12.37 4.86
N PHE A 90 -10.02 12.71 5.36
CA PHE A 90 -9.85 13.10 6.78
C PHE A 90 -10.30 14.54 7.07
N VAL A 91 -10.18 15.43 6.08
CA VAL A 91 -10.51 16.86 6.23
C VAL A 91 -12.00 17.13 5.99
N SER A 92 -12.62 16.48 5.00
CA SER A 92 -14.02 16.73 4.66
C SER A 92 -15.00 16.07 5.65
N VAL A 93 -16.15 16.72 5.89
CA VAL A 93 -17.20 16.18 6.76
C VAL A 93 -17.71 14.83 6.25
N LYS A 94 -18.04 14.75 4.94
CA LYS A 94 -18.52 13.52 4.30
C LYS A 94 -17.46 12.41 4.32
N GLY A 95 -16.19 12.76 4.14
CA GLY A 95 -15.07 11.82 4.22
C GLY A 95 -14.90 11.25 5.62
N ARG A 96 -15.00 12.08 6.65
CA ARG A 96 -14.96 11.63 8.06
C ARG A 96 -16.09 10.64 8.35
N THR A 97 -17.32 10.95 7.95
CA THR A 97 -18.46 10.02 8.07
C THR A 97 -18.21 8.69 7.35
N PHE A 98 -17.57 8.73 6.18
CA PHE A 98 -17.19 7.52 5.45
C PHE A 98 -16.17 6.68 6.23
N ILE A 99 -15.02 7.25 6.61
CA ILE A 99 -13.93 6.50 7.27
C ILE A 99 -14.31 6.01 8.67
N ASP A 100 -15.08 6.80 9.43
CA ASP A 100 -15.50 6.45 10.79
C ASP A 100 -16.52 5.29 10.79
N SER A 101 -17.15 5.00 9.64
CA SER A 101 -18.12 3.92 9.47
C SER A 101 -17.52 2.59 9.00
N LEU A 102 -16.21 2.55 8.71
CA LEU A 102 -15.54 1.34 8.23
C LEU A 102 -15.25 0.38 9.40
N PRO A 103 -15.44 -0.94 9.22
CA PRO A 103 -15.23 -1.91 10.28
C PRO A 103 -13.73 -2.09 10.56
N LEU A 104 -13.31 -1.80 11.79
CA LEU A 104 -11.92 -1.91 12.25
C LEU A 104 -11.30 -3.30 12.01
N GLU A 105 -12.09 -4.36 12.16
CA GLU A 105 -11.66 -5.74 11.88
C GLU A 105 -11.21 -5.90 10.41
N ARG A 106 -12.01 -5.42 9.44
CA ARG A 106 -11.67 -5.57 8.01
C ARG A 106 -10.52 -4.66 7.58
N LEU A 107 -10.44 -3.45 8.16
CA LEU A 107 -9.28 -2.57 8.00
C LEU A 107 -7.99 -3.27 8.47
N THR A 108 -8.07 -4.03 9.56
CA THR A 108 -6.92 -4.80 10.07
C THR A 108 -6.53 -5.91 9.10
N TYR A 109 -7.48 -6.62 8.50
CA TYR A 109 -7.19 -7.64 7.48
C TYR A 109 -6.57 -7.07 6.18
N LEU A 110 -6.68 -5.77 5.88
CA LEU A 110 -5.97 -5.17 4.73
C LEU A 110 -4.46 -5.42 4.81
N ASN A 111 -3.91 -5.52 6.02
CA ASN A 111 -2.49 -5.76 6.27
C ASN A 111 -2.01 -7.11 5.73
N LEU A 112 -2.90 -8.10 5.51
CA LEU A 112 -2.57 -9.39 4.90
C LEU A 112 -1.92 -9.25 3.52
N ILE A 113 -2.25 -8.19 2.78
CA ILE A 113 -1.68 -7.95 1.44
C ILE A 113 -0.16 -7.79 1.47
N ARG A 114 0.42 -7.46 2.63
CA ARG A 114 1.86 -7.35 2.79
C ARG A 114 2.58 -8.68 2.57
N ILE A 115 1.99 -9.81 2.97
CA ILE A 115 2.66 -11.11 2.82
C ILE A 115 3.02 -11.40 1.36
N PRO A 116 2.08 -11.38 0.39
CA PRO A 116 2.43 -11.61 -1.00
C PRO A 116 3.26 -10.47 -1.60
N VAL A 117 3.13 -9.22 -1.12
CA VAL A 117 3.99 -8.11 -1.55
C VAL A 117 5.45 -8.36 -1.17
N GLU A 118 5.71 -8.77 0.07
CA GLU A 118 7.06 -9.06 0.57
C GLU A 118 7.69 -10.25 -0.14
N ILE A 119 6.90 -11.30 -0.42
CA ILE A 119 7.34 -12.41 -1.28
C ILE A 119 7.68 -11.89 -2.68
N GLY A 120 6.85 -11.02 -3.26
CA GLY A 120 7.09 -10.41 -4.57
C GLY A 120 8.37 -9.57 -4.61
N LEU A 121 8.62 -8.75 -3.57
CA LEU A 121 9.84 -7.95 -3.44
C LEU A 121 11.09 -8.84 -3.30
N TYR A 122 11.01 -9.92 -2.55
CA TYR A 122 12.09 -10.88 -2.43
C TYR A 122 12.42 -11.54 -3.78
N LEU A 123 11.40 -11.96 -4.54
CA LEU A 123 11.62 -12.53 -5.87
C LEU A 123 12.20 -11.50 -6.85
N LEU A 124 11.78 -10.23 -6.77
CA LEU A 124 12.38 -9.14 -7.55
C LEU A 124 13.85 -8.90 -7.17
N TYR A 125 14.20 -9.08 -5.90
CA TYR A 125 15.59 -9.04 -5.43
C TYR A 125 16.43 -10.18 -6.03
N LEU A 126 15.92 -11.40 -6.03
CA LEU A 126 16.60 -12.55 -6.66
C LEU A 126 16.84 -12.32 -8.17
N ASN A 127 15.96 -11.57 -8.82
CA ASN A 127 16.09 -11.16 -10.23
C ASN A 127 16.88 -9.85 -10.43
N LYS A 128 17.56 -9.33 -9.41
CA LYS A 128 18.48 -8.18 -9.49
C LYS A 128 17.85 -6.84 -9.87
N VAL A 129 16.54 -6.65 -9.64
CA VAL A 129 15.79 -5.43 -10.01
C VAL A 129 15.27 -4.61 -8.81
N VAL A 130 15.46 -5.12 -7.59
CA VAL A 130 15.17 -4.48 -6.30
C VAL A 130 16.29 -4.86 -5.33
N PRO A 131 16.76 -3.98 -4.42
CA PRO A 131 17.81 -4.33 -3.48
C PRO A 131 17.35 -5.19 -2.30
N GLU A 132 18.30 -5.92 -1.71
CA GLU A 132 18.11 -6.72 -0.50
C GLU A 132 17.53 -5.91 0.67
N ILE A 133 17.96 -4.66 0.85
CA ILE A 133 17.51 -3.77 1.93
C ILE A 133 15.98 -3.54 1.91
N MET A 134 15.33 -3.70 0.75
CA MET A 134 13.88 -3.59 0.59
C MET A 134 13.11 -4.90 0.86
N THR A 135 13.80 -5.98 1.20
CA THR A 135 13.22 -7.29 1.47
C THR A 135 13.27 -7.65 2.95
N PHE A 136 12.56 -8.70 3.33
CA PHE A 136 12.57 -9.24 4.69
C PHE A 136 13.90 -9.90 5.09
N GLU A 137 14.79 -10.24 4.15
CA GLU A 137 16.17 -10.65 4.48
C GLU A 137 17.03 -9.44 4.89
N GLY A 138 16.71 -8.25 4.37
CA GLY A 138 17.38 -7.00 4.70
C GLY A 138 16.75 -6.29 5.91
N ARG A 139 16.18 -5.11 5.67
CA ARG A 139 15.67 -4.21 6.73
C ARG A 139 14.17 -3.98 6.66
N ASN A 140 13.44 -4.76 5.86
CA ASN A 140 12.01 -4.61 5.68
C ASN A 140 11.22 -5.66 6.48
N PHE A 141 10.74 -5.30 7.67
CA PHE A 141 9.98 -6.20 8.52
C PHE A 141 8.45 -6.12 8.30
N ASP A 142 7.98 -5.55 7.18
CA ASP A 142 6.54 -5.42 6.87
C ASP A 142 5.82 -6.78 6.82
N ILE A 143 6.55 -7.88 6.55
CA ILE A 143 5.99 -9.23 6.57
C ILE A 143 5.39 -9.59 7.95
N LEU A 144 5.99 -9.10 9.04
CA LEU A 144 5.50 -9.32 10.40
C LEU A 144 4.16 -8.63 10.63
N ALA A 145 3.97 -7.43 10.08
CA ALA A 145 2.67 -6.75 10.12
C ALA A 145 1.60 -7.57 9.37
N GLY A 146 1.95 -8.18 8.24
CA GLY A 146 1.06 -9.08 7.50
C GLY A 146 0.70 -10.35 8.28
N ILE A 147 1.68 -11.05 8.84
CA ILE A 147 1.49 -12.30 9.58
C ILE A 147 0.71 -12.09 10.87
N THR A 148 0.93 -10.99 11.58
CA THR A 148 0.25 -10.71 12.86
C THR A 148 -1.18 -10.18 12.69
N ALA A 149 -1.54 -9.67 11.50
CA ALA A 149 -2.84 -9.04 11.27
C ALA A 149 -4.05 -9.94 11.54
N PRO A 150 -4.11 -11.22 11.11
CA PRO A 150 -5.23 -12.10 11.43
C PRO A 150 -5.43 -12.32 12.93
N PHE A 151 -4.33 -12.42 13.68
CA PHE A 151 -4.39 -12.54 15.13
C PHE A 151 -4.98 -11.27 15.76
N ILE A 152 -4.51 -10.08 15.37
CA ILE A 152 -5.05 -8.81 15.87
C ILE A 152 -6.52 -8.63 15.47
N ALA A 153 -6.90 -8.98 14.24
CA ALA A 153 -8.27 -8.87 13.75
C ALA A 153 -9.22 -9.82 14.48
N TRP A 154 -8.88 -11.11 14.57
CA TRP A 154 -9.76 -12.11 15.16
C TRP A 154 -9.71 -12.12 16.70
N TYR A 155 -8.53 -12.27 17.28
CA TYR A 155 -8.38 -12.37 18.74
C TYR A 155 -8.53 -11.01 19.40
N GLY A 156 -7.86 -9.99 18.85
CA GLY A 156 -7.89 -8.64 19.41
C GLY A 156 -9.25 -7.95 19.27
N ILE A 157 -9.71 -7.78 18.02
CA ILE A 157 -10.90 -6.98 17.71
C ILE A 157 -12.18 -7.81 17.84
N ARG A 158 -12.31 -8.91 17.08
CA ARG A 158 -13.57 -9.67 17.02
C ARG A 158 -13.92 -10.38 18.33
N ARG A 159 -12.94 -10.94 19.04
CA ARG A 159 -13.13 -11.58 20.36
C ARG A 159 -13.00 -10.60 21.53
N GLY A 160 -12.62 -9.34 21.26
CA GLY A 160 -12.48 -8.29 22.26
C GLY A 160 -11.42 -8.59 23.33
N LYS A 161 -10.37 -9.35 23.00
CA LYS A 161 -9.36 -9.80 23.98
C LYS A 161 -8.17 -8.87 24.13
N LEU A 162 -7.98 -7.91 23.23
CA LEU A 162 -6.94 -6.89 23.34
C LEU A 162 -7.55 -5.52 23.62
N SER A 163 -6.88 -4.72 24.45
CA SER A 163 -7.33 -3.36 24.72
C SER A 163 -7.18 -2.46 23.49
N PRO A 164 -8.01 -1.39 23.35
CA PRO A 164 -7.86 -0.42 22.27
C PRO A 164 -6.46 0.19 22.19
N LYS A 165 -5.78 0.37 23.35
CA LYS A 165 -4.40 0.87 23.44
C LYS A 165 -3.39 -0.08 22.79
N LEU A 166 -3.52 -1.40 22.98
CA LEU A 166 -2.64 -2.38 22.35
C LEU A 166 -2.84 -2.44 20.83
N ILE A 167 -4.09 -2.38 20.37
CA ILE A 167 -4.41 -2.36 18.92
C ILE A 167 -3.89 -1.07 18.29
N LEU A 168 -3.96 0.06 19.01
CA LEU A 168 -3.40 1.33 18.58
C LEU A 168 -1.88 1.25 18.46
N LEU A 169 -1.20 0.73 19.48
CA LEU A 169 0.25 0.52 19.46
C LEU A 169 0.67 -0.35 18.28
N TRP A 170 -0.03 -1.46 18.04
CA TRP A 170 0.23 -2.32 16.87
C TRP A 170 0.10 -1.54 15.55
N ASN A 171 -0.97 -0.75 15.38
CA ASN A 171 -1.13 0.07 14.17
C ASN A 171 -0.01 1.11 14.01
N VAL A 172 0.45 1.74 15.09
CA VAL A 172 1.55 2.72 15.04
C VAL A 172 2.86 2.03 14.66
N ILE A 173 3.16 0.86 15.21
CA ILE A 173 4.34 0.07 14.85
C ILE A 173 4.28 -0.34 13.37
N CYS A 174 3.16 -0.91 12.91
CA CYS A 174 2.99 -1.32 11.51
C CYS A 174 3.05 -0.13 10.53
N LEU A 175 2.55 1.04 10.94
CA LEU A 175 2.66 2.26 10.15
C LEU A 175 4.11 2.75 10.07
N ALA A 176 4.87 2.67 11.17
CA ALA A 176 6.29 3.02 11.18
C ALA A 176 7.11 2.10 10.26
N LEU A 177 6.81 0.79 10.26
CA LEU A 177 7.42 -0.17 9.34
C LEU A 177 7.10 0.20 7.87
N LEU A 178 5.83 0.48 7.56
CA LEU A 178 5.41 0.89 6.21
C LEU A 178 6.13 2.17 5.75
N ILE A 179 6.22 3.16 6.63
CA ILE A 179 6.92 4.42 6.34
C ILE A 179 8.41 4.15 6.09
N ASN A 180 9.04 3.29 6.90
CA ASN A 180 10.44 2.91 6.74
C ASN A 180 10.71 2.27 5.37
N ILE A 181 9.87 1.33 4.91
CA ILE A 181 10.05 0.73 3.59
C ILE A 181 9.78 1.73 2.46
N VAL A 182 8.80 2.63 2.58
CA VAL A 182 8.56 3.69 1.58
C VAL A 182 9.78 4.60 1.43
N PHE A 183 10.38 5.04 2.54
CA PHE A 183 11.61 5.84 2.49
C PHE A 183 12.78 5.05 1.90
N THR A 184 12.95 3.79 2.31
CA THR A 184 14.01 2.92 1.78
C THR A 184 13.86 2.72 0.28
N ALA A 185 12.63 2.51 -0.21
CA ALA A 185 12.34 2.34 -1.63
C ALA A 185 12.65 3.60 -2.45
N LEU A 186 12.32 4.77 -1.91
CA LEU A 186 12.61 6.05 -2.54
C LEU A 186 14.11 6.33 -2.60
N LEU A 187 14.81 6.11 -1.49
CA LEU A 187 16.26 6.32 -1.39
C LEU A 187 17.08 5.23 -2.09
N SER A 188 16.46 4.15 -2.57
CA SER A 188 17.10 3.11 -3.37
C SER A 188 16.79 3.22 -4.86
N ALA A 189 15.86 4.10 -5.27
CA ALA A 189 15.49 4.28 -6.67
C ALA A 189 16.52 5.15 -7.40
N PRO A 190 16.86 4.84 -8.67
CA PRO A 190 17.84 5.59 -9.46
C PRO A 190 17.31 7.00 -9.76
N SER A 191 17.64 7.93 -8.89
CA SER A 191 17.18 9.32 -8.92
C SER A 191 18.17 10.18 -8.12
N PRO A 192 18.11 11.52 -8.21
CA PRO A 192 18.93 12.39 -7.39
C PRO A 192 18.73 12.20 -5.87
N LEU A 193 17.66 11.50 -5.46
CA LEU A 193 17.39 11.18 -4.06
C LEU A 193 18.08 9.88 -3.60
N GLN A 194 18.74 9.13 -4.49
CA GLN A 194 19.34 7.85 -4.16
C GLN A 194 20.45 8.02 -3.11
N LYS A 195 20.37 7.24 -2.04
CA LYS A 195 21.36 7.16 -0.95
C LYS A 195 21.73 5.73 -0.59
N PHE A 196 20.97 4.74 -1.05
CA PHE A 196 21.16 3.33 -0.76
C PHE A 196 21.25 2.51 -2.05
N ALA A 197 21.81 1.30 -1.92
CA ALA A 197 21.75 0.26 -2.93
C ALA A 197 22.25 0.68 -4.33
N PHE A 198 23.40 1.36 -4.39
CA PHE A 198 24.00 1.77 -5.66
C PHE A 198 24.37 0.57 -6.55
N ASP A 199 24.75 -0.56 -5.95
CA ASP A 199 25.11 -1.79 -6.70
C ASP A 199 23.90 -2.53 -7.29
N GLN A 200 22.72 -2.39 -6.66
CA GLN A 200 21.49 -3.05 -7.10
C GLN A 200 20.27 -2.13 -6.83
N PRO A 201 20.11 -1.05 -7.62
CA PRO A 201 19.07 -0.06 -7.37
C PRO A 201 17.66 -0.62 -7.59
N ASN A 202 16.68 0.08 -7.03
CA ASN A 202 15.27 -0.19 -7.23
C ASN A 202 14.80 0.31 -8.61
N ILE A 203 14.93 -0.54 -9.62
CA ILE A 203 14.52 -0.26 -11.00
C ILE A 203 13.16 -0.88 -11.36
N ALA A 204 12.64 -1.79 -10.53
CA ALA A 204 11.38 -2.47 -10.79
C ALA A 204 10.16 -1.55 -10.64
N LEU A 205 10.07 -0.79 -9.55
CA LEU A 205 8.83 -0.10 -9.17
C LEU A 205 8.29 0.93 -10.18
N PRO A 206 9.10 1.64 -10.98
CA PRO A 206 8.57 2.51 -12.04
C PRO A 206 7.89 1.77 -13.21
N ASN A 207 8.08 0.44 -13.33
CA ASN A 207 7.64 -0.36 -14.46
C ASN A 207 6.30 -1.05 -14.21
N PHE A 208 5.52 -1.28 -15.27
CA PHE A 208 4.33 -2.11 -15.19
C PHE A 208 4.70 -3.60 -15.00
N PRO A 209 4.01 -4.37 -14.12
CA PRO A 209 2.90 -3.97 -13.25
C PRO A 209 3.30 -3.53 -11.83
N PHE A 210 4.60 -3.50 -11.53
CA PHE A 210 5.15 -3.19 -10.20
C PHE A 210 4.80 -1.78 -9.71
N VAL A 211 4.55 -0.84 -10.63
CA VAL A 211 4.09 0.53 -10.36
C VAL A 211 2.84 0.59 -9.48
N TRP A 212 2.00 -0.43 -9.52
CA TRP A 212 0.80 -0.49 -8.68
C TRP A 212 1.11 -0.66 -7.19
N LEU A 213 2.31 -1.11 -6.83
CA LEU A 213 2.74 -1.19 -5.44
C LEU A 213 2.78 0.20 -4.78
N PRO A 214 3.63 1.15 -5.22
CA PRO A 214 3.65 2.49 -4.64
C PRO A 214 2.41 3.33 -4.96
N THR A 215 1.73 3.09 -6.08
CA THR A 215 0.64 3.97 -6.55
C THR A 215 -0.77 3.52 -6.15
N LEU A 216 -0.94 2.31 -5.61
CA LEU A 216 -2.24 1.84 -5.11
C LEU A 216 -2.10 1.05 -3.81
N ILE A 217 -1.31 -0.03 -3.79
CA ILE A 217 -1.30 -1.01 -2.71
C ILE A 217 -0.80 -0.36 -1.40
N VAL A 218 0.34 0.32 -1.45
CA VAL A 218 0.89 1.05 -0.29
C VAL A 218 -0.10 2.11 0.22
N PRO A 219 -0.68 2.99 -0.63
CA PRO A 219 -1.72 3.92 -0.19
C PRO A 219 -2.96 3.28 0.47
N ILE A 220 -3.44 2.14 0.00
CA ILE A 220 -4.60 1.43 0.60
C ILE A 220 -4.27 0.97 2.03
N VAL A 221 -3.08 0.39 2.21
CA VAL A 221 -2.62 -0.10 3.52
C VAL A 221 -2.36 1.08 4.48
N PHE A 222 -1.74 2.14 3.97
CA PHE A 222 -1.53 3.39 4.71
C PHE A 222 -2.86 4.00 5.17
N PHE A 223 -3.84 4.09 4.27
CA PHE A 223 -5.21 4.50 4.59
C PHE A 223 -5.81 3.64 5.71
N GLY A 224 -5.67 2.31 5.63
CA GLY A 224 -6.14 1.38 6.65
C GLY A 224 -5.62 1.69 8.06
N HIS A 225 -4.33 1.98 8.18
CA HIS A 225 -3.72 2.39 9.46
C HIS A 225 -4.22 3.74 9.95
N LEU A 226 -4.27 4.76 9.09
CA LEU A 226 -4.73 6.08 9.51
C LEU A 226 -6.17 6.06 10.02
N VAL A 227 -7.05 5.30 9.35
CA VAL A 227 -8.44 5.15 9.80
C VAL A 227 -8.51 4.40 11.12
N SER A 228 -7.77 3.29 11.24
CA SER A 228 -7.74 2.48 12.46
C SER A 228 -7.24 3.29 13.67
N ILE A 229 -6.14 4.03 13.51
CA ILE A 229 -5.57 4.92 14.54
C ILE A 229 -6.59 5.96 14.98
N ARG A 230 -7.21 6.65 14.01
CA ARG A 230 -8.24 7.66 14.28
C ARG A 230 -9.41 7.09 15.09
N GLN A 231 -9.94 5.94 14.67
CA GLN A 231 -11.07 5.30 15.35
C GLN A 231 -10.70 4.88 16.77
N LEU A 232 -9.48 4.37 16.99
CA LEU A 232 -8.99 3.94 18.30
C LEU A 232 -8.74 5.12 19.25
N LEU A 233 -8.15 6.21 18.76
CA LEU A 233 -7.95 7.42 19.55
C LEU A 233 -9.26 8.07 20.03
N ARG A 234 -10.37 7.83 19.35
CA ARG A 234 -11.70 8.31 19.78
C ARG A 234 -12.36 7.42 20.83
N LYS A 235 -11.85 6.20 21.03
CA LYS A 235 -12.37 5.22 22.00
C LYS A 235 -11.59 5.21 23.31
N ILE A 236 -10.40 5.81 23.33
CA ILE A 236 -9.52 5.93 24.50
C ILE A 236 -9.79 7.26 25.17
#